data_AF-A0AAJ0U7K5-F1
#
_entry.id   AF-A0AAJ0U7K5-F1
#
_cell.length_a   1.000
_cell.length_b   1.000
_cell.length_c   1.000
_cell.angle_alpha   90.00
_cell.angle_beta   90.00
_cell.angle_gamma   90.00
#
_symmetry.space_group_name_H-M   'P 1'
#
loop_
_entity.id
_entity.type
_entity.pdbx_description
1 polymer ?
#
loop_
_entity_poly.entity_id
_entity_poly.type
_entity_poly.pdbx_seq_one_letter_code
_entity_poly.pdbx_strand_id
1 'polypeptide(L)'
;MYQVGARPLERSVDEVKQLAEAVWYHGYRPTRVELERLRDLMPRDGFQRTLCVLELLSQYPVCRRDTARHLQELTRQFHRQLLGHDDTPTQGRYSPSKRWGLSDATAPLRQALLPLQTRTYADATGHQHGLSGL
;
A
#
# COMPACT_ATOMS: atom_id res chain seq x y z
N MET A 1 -10.28 3.85 -10.46
CA MET A 1 -9.06 4.51 -9.97
C MET A 1 -9.26 4.77 -8.48
N TYR A 2 -8.56 4.05 -7.60
CA TYR A 2 -8.76 4.14 -6.14
C TYR A 2 -8.36 5.53 -5.64
N GLN A 3 -9.26 6.26 -4.97
CA GLN A 3 -9.01 7.63 -4.47
C GLN A 3 -8.27 7.65 -3.12
N VAL A 4 -7.32 6.74 -2.92
CA VAL A 4 -6.53 6.67 -1.70
C VAL A 4 -5.62 7.89 -1.63
N GLY A 5 -5.80 8.73 -0.60
CA GLY A 5 -4.98 9.91 -0.35
C GLY A 5 -5.72 11.26 -0.47
N ALA A 6 -6.96 11.28 -0.96
CA ALA A 6 -7.80 12.49 -0.98
C ALA A 6 -8.20 12.97 0.43
N ARG A 7 -8.12 12.08 1.43
CA ARG A 7 -8.47 12.31 2.84
C ARG A 7 -7.39 11.74 3.75
N PRO A 8 -7.39 12.10 5.04
CA PRO A 8 -6.56 11.42 6.03
C PRO A 8 -6.72 9.89 5.95
N LEU A 9 -5.63 9.16 6.21
CA LEU A 9 -5.58 7.70 6.05
C LEU A 9 -6.69 7.01 6.86
N GLU A 10 -6.96 7.51 8.05
CA GLU A 10 -7.98 7.02 8.99
C GLU A 10 -9.41 7.13 8.42
N ARG A 11 -9.64 8.06 7.48
CA ARG A 11 -10.92 8.29 6.81
C ARG A 11 -11.01 7.65 5.43
N SER A 12 -9.95 6.99 4.99
CA SER A 12 -9.86 6.35 3.66
C SER A 12 -9.90 4.83 3.76
N VAL A 13 -10.46 4.29 4.84
CA VAL A 13 -10.40 2.85 5.17
C VAL A 13 -11.02 2.00 4.07
N ASP A 14 -12.17 2.40 3.54
CA ASP A 14 -12.88 1.62 2.53
C ASP A 14 -12.14 1.66 1.19
N GLU A 15 -11.61 2.82 0.78
CA GLU A 15 -10.79 2.92 -0.43
C GLU A 15 -9.50 2.10 -0.31
N VAL A 16 -8.91 2.05 0.89
CA VAL A 16 -7.71 1.23 1.16
C VAL A 16 -8.04 -0.26 1.13
N LYS A 17 -9.20 -0.68 1.64
CA LYS A 17 -9.66 -2.08 1.52
C LYS A 17 -9.85 -2.49 0.07
N GLN A 18 -10.52 -1.67 -0.72
CA GLN A 18 -10.72 -1.96 -2.14
C GLN A 18 -9.39 -2.03 -2.91
N LEU A 19 -8.44 -1.14 -2.60
CA LEU A 19 -7.10 -1.21 -3.17
C LEU A 19 -6.34 -2.46 -2.70
N ALA A 20 -6.49 -2.86 -1.44
CA ALA A 20 -5.88 -4.07 -0.89
C ALA A 20 -6.41 -5.32 -1.61
N GLU A 21 -7.71 -5.42 -1.82
CA GLU A 21 -8.33 -6.50 -2.58
C GLU A 21 -7.79 -6.54 -4.02
N ALA A 22 -7.69 -5.38 -4.67
CA ALA A 22 -7.14 -5.28 -6.01
C ALA A 22 -5.72 -5.84 -6.08
N VAL A 23 -4.87 -5.39 -5.16
CA VAL A 23 -3.44 -5.72 -5.12
C VAL A 23 -3.19 -7.17 -4.72
N TRP A 24 -3.90 -7.66 -3.70
CA TRP A 24 -3.66 -9.00 -3.14
C TRP A 24 -4.33 -10.10 -3.93
N TYR A 25 -5.52 -9.83 -4.48
CA TYR A 25 -6.38 -10.88 -5.02
C TYR A 25 -6.68 -10.71 -6.51
N HIS A 26 -6.82 -9.48 -7.01
CA HIS A 26 -7.11 -9.26 -8.44
C HIS A 26 -5.86 -9.08 -9.32
N GLY A 27 -4.67 -9.25 -8.76
CA GLY A 27 -3.41 -9.11 -9.51
C GLY A 27 -3.13 -7.68 -9.98
N TYR A 28 -3.82 -6.68 -9.43
CA TYR A 28 -3.57 -5.29 -9.76
C TYR A 28 -2.18 -4.88 -9.28
N ARG A 29 -1.40 -4.33 -10.21
CA ARG A 29 -0.02 -3.89 -9.97
C ARG A 29 0.13 -2.47 -10.51
N PRO A 30 0.06 -1.44 -9.64
CA PRO A 30 0.24 -0.05 -10.06
C PRO A 30 1.53 0.13 -10.85
N THR A 31 1.44 0.76 -12.01
CA THR A 31 2.61 1.07 -12.84
C THR A 31 3.19 2.43 -12.46
N ARG A 32 4.45 2.65 -12.85
CA ARG A 32 5.09 3.96 -12.67
C ARG A 32 4.33 5.07 -13.40
N VAL A 33 3.88 4.82 -14.62
CA VAL A 33 3.13 5.79 -15.43
C VAL A 33 1.81 6.18 -14.74
N GLU A 34 1.09 5.22 -14.15
CA GLU A 34 -0.13 5.52 -13.39
C GLU A 34 0.16 6.39 -12.16
N LEU A 35 1.24 6.11 -11.43
CA LEU A 35 1.62 6.92 -10.27
C LEU A 35 2.15 8.30 -10.65
N GLU A 36 2.86 8.45 -11.76
CA GLU A 36 3.26 9.77 -12.29
C GLU A 36 2.03 10.60 -12.66
N ARG A 37 1.05 10.02 -13.35
CA ARG A 37 -0.23 10.68 -13.61
C ARG A 37 -0.97 11.04 -12.33
N LEU A 38 -0.99 10.12 -11.36
CA LEU A 38 -1.67 10.34 -10.09
C LEU A 38 -1.04 11.50 -9.32
N ARG A 39 0.31 11.57 -9.29
CA ARG A 39 1.07 12.67 -8.70
C ARG A 39 0.65 14.02 -9.26
N ASP A 40 0.43 14.11 -10.57
CA ASP A 40 0.07 15.36 -11.23
C ASP A 40 -1.41 15.76 -10.96
N LEU A 41 -2.24 14.82 -10.51
CA LEU A 41 -3.68 15.01 -10.26
C LEU A 41 -4.01 15.32 -8.79
N MET A 42 -3.05 15.28 -7.87
CA MET A 42 -3.33 15.48 -6.45
C MET A 42 -2.24 16.27 -5.72
N PRO A 43 -2.58 16.89 -4.56
CA PRO A 43 -1.58 17.51 -3.71
C PRO A 43 -0.50 16.53 -3.25
N ARG A 44 0.71 17.04 -3.00
CA ARG A 44 1.88 16.26 -2.55
C ARG A 44 1.54 15.32 -1.39
N ASP A 45 0.88 15.82 -0.35
CA ASP A 45 0.48 15.03 0.82
C ASP A 45 -0.46 13.88 0.45
N GLY A 46 -1.38 14.12 -0.48
CA GLY A 46 -2.28 13.09 -0.98
C GLY A 46 -1.51 11.97 -1.69
N PHE A 47 -0.52 12.35 -2.51
CA PHE A 47 0.32 11.39 -3.21
C PHE A 47 1.22 10.60 -2.24
N GLN A 48 1.78 11.27 -1.23
CA GLN A 48 2.52 10.61 -0.15
C GLN A 48 1.65 9.61 0.62
N ARG A 49 0.37 9.91 0.86
CA ARG A 49 -0.59 8.95 1.45
C ARG A 49 -0.82 7.75 0.56
N THR A 50 -0.99 7.93 -0.76
CA THR A 50 -1.10 6.81 -1.70
C THR A 50 0.15 5.91 -1.64
N LEU A 51 1.34 6.50 -1.70
CA LEU A 51 2.61 5.77 -1.65
C LEU A 51 2.79 5.04 -0.30
N CYS A 52 2.41 5.69 0.81
CA CYS A 52 2.39 5.09 2.13
C CYS A 52 1.49 3.86 2.19
N VAL A 53 0.31 3.90 1.57
CA VAL A 53 -0.60 2.74 1.52
C VAL A 53 -0.03 1.63 0.66
N LEU A 54 0.49 1.93 -0.54
CA LEU A 54 1.09 0.90 -1.40
C LEU A 54 2.26 0.20 -0.73
N GLU A 55 3.10 0.96 -0.02
CA GLU A 55 4.17 0.39 0.78
C GLU A 55 3.64 -0.46 1.93
N LEU A 56 2.61 0.00 2.64
CA LEU A 56 1.95 -0.77 3.70
C LEU A 56 1.40 -2.11 3.17
N LEU A 57 0.70 -2.10 2.03
CA LEU A 57 0.12 -3.30 1.42
C LEU A 57 1.19 -4.32 0.98
N SER A 58 2.38 -3.84 0.59
CA SER A 58 3.51 -4.69 0.18
C SER A 58 4.16 -5.46 1.34
N GLN A 59 3.88 -5.10 2.60
CA GLN A 59 4.48 -5.73 3.78
C GLN A 59 3.68 -6.93 4.29
N TYR A 60 2.46 -7.14 3.80
CA TYR A 60 1.61 -8.22 4.28
C TYR A 60 1.93 -9.55 3.58
N PRO A 61 1.97 -10.67 4.31
CA PRO A 61 2.22 -12.00 3.74
C PRO A 61 1.23 -12.42 2.65
N VAL A 62 0.01 -11.91 2.69
CA VAL A 62 -1.03 -12.17 1.66
C VAL A 62 -0.71 -11.53 0.31
N CYS A 63 0.18 -10.52 0.28
CA CYS A 63 0.62 -9.91 -0.96
C CYS A 63 1.58 -10.86 -1.69
N ARG A 64 1.25 -11.20 -2.95
CA ARG A 64 2.11 -12.04 -3.78
C ARG A 64 3.53 -11.46 -3.86
N ARG A 65 4.54 -12.33 -3.75
CA ARG A 65 5.95 -11.92 -3.59
C ARG A 65 6.46 -11.01 -4.71
N ASP A 66 6.04 -11.27 -5.95
CA ASP A 66 6.37 -10.46 -7.13
C ASP A 66 5.70 -9.08 -7.08
N THR A 67 4.41 -9.01 -6.71
CA THR A 67 3.68 -7.77 -6.49
C THR A 67 4.30 -6.97 -5.34
N ALA A 68 4.60 -7.61 -4.22
CA ALA A 68 5.23 -6.96 -3.06
C ALA A 68 6.58 -6.33 -3.44
N ARG A 69 7.45 -7.08 -4.13
CA ARG A 69 8.75 -6.57 -4.60
C ARG A 69 8.57 -5.35 -5.51
N HIS A 70 7.65 -5.42 -6.47
CA HIS A 70 7.37 -4.30 -7.36
C HIS A 70 6.92 -3.06 -6.61
N LEU A 71 5.96 -3.21 -5.69
CA LEU A 71 5.48 -2.08 -4.89
C LEU A 71 6.61 -1.46 -4.07
N GLN A 72 7.49 -2.27 -3.49
CA GLN A 72 8.65 -1.79 -2.74
C GLN A 72 9.65 -1.04 -3.61
N GLU A 73 9.96 -1.55 -4.81
CA GLU A 73 10.82 -0.86 -5.78
C GLU A 73 10.21 0.47 -6.23
N LEU A 74 8.92 0.47 -6.54
CA LEU A 74 8.20 1.63 -7.03
C LEU A 74 8.11 2.72 -5.96
N THR A 75 7.71 2.36 -4.74
CA THR A 75 7.62 3.28 -3.60
C THR A 75 9.00 3.82 -3.21
N ARG A 76 10.06 3.00 -3.28
CA ARG A 76 11.45 3.45 -3.08
C ARG A 76 11.88 4.49 -4.13
N GLN A 77 11.55 4.29 -5.41
CA GLN A 77 11.88 5.25 -6.46
C GLN A 77 11.23 6.62 -6.19
N PHE A 78 9.93 6.63 -5.88
CA PHE A 78 9.23 7.88 -5.57
C PHE A 78 9.70 8.51 -4.25
N HIS A 79 10.10 7.70 -3.27
CA HIS A 79 10.64 8.21 -2.01
C HIS A 79 11.91 9.02 -2.26
N ARG A 80 12.85 8.48 -3.05
CA ARG A 80 14.06 9.21 -3.48
C ARG A 80 13.75 10.49 -4.26
N GLN A 81 12.78 10.44 -5.17
CA GLN A 81 12.40 11.60 -5.98
C GLN A 81 11.76 12.72 -5.14
N LEU A 82 10.94 12.37 -4.16
CA LEU A 82 10.16 13.34 -3.40
C LEU A 82 10.88 13.85 -2.14
N LEU A 83 11.70 13.00 -1.53
CA LEU A 83 12.31 13.28 -0.23
C LEU A 83 13.84 13.29 -0.29
N GLY A 84 14.47 12.81 -1.36
CA GLY A 84 15.92 12.96 -1.58
C GLY A 84 16.81 11.97 -0.83
N HIS A 85 16.26 11.07 -0.03
CA HIS A 85 16.99 10.07 0.75
C HIS A 85 16.26 8.72 0.74
N ASP A 86 16.98 7.60 0.90
CA ASP A 86 16.42 6.24 0.94
C ASP A 86 16.56 5.62 2.35
N ASP A 87 16.49 6.47 3.38
CA ASP A 87 16.73 6.02 4.75
C ASP A 87 15.65 5.03 5.16
N THR A 88 16.00 3.75 5.08
CA THR A 88 15.37 2.71 5.89
C THR A 88 15.63 3.10 7.34
N PRO A 89 14.60 3.29 8.17
CA PRO A 89 14.81 3.76 9.54
C PRO A 89 15.77 2.81 10.25
N THR A 90 16.90 3.36 10.67
CA THR A 90 18.07 2.62 11.15
C THR A 90 17.85 2.03 12.53
N GLN A 91 16.90 2.54 13.32
CA GLN A 91 16.51 2.00 14.62
C GLN A 91 15.02 2.30 14.94
N GLY A 92 14.29 1.30 15.48
CA GLY A 92 12.90 1.42 15.92
C GLY A 92 11.88 0.62 15.09
N ARG A 93 10.62 0.58 15.55
CA ARG A 93 9.53 -0.06 14.79
C ARG A 93 9.29 0.69 13.48
N TYR A 94 9.44 -0.02 12.36
CA TYR A 94 9.18 0.50 11.04
C TYR A 94 7.76 1.08 10.92
N SER A 95 7.64 2.33 10.44
CA SER A 95 6.36 3.01 10.21
C SER A 95 6.35 3.66 8.83
N PRO A 96 5.49 3.17 7.90
CA PRO A 96 5.31 3.78 6.59
C PRO A 96 4.93 5.26 6.67
N SER A 97 3.99 5.65 7.54
CA SER A 97 3.57 7.06 7.61
C SER A 97 4.72 7.98 8.03
N LYS A 98 5.57 7.55 8.97
CA LYS A 98 6.78 8.31 9.35
C LYS A 98 7.77 8.41 8.21
N ARG A 99 8.01 7.31 7.47
CA ARG A 99 8.91 7.30 6.30
C ARG A 99 8.45 8.30 5.23
N TRP A 100 7.14 8.48 5.08
CA TRP A 100 6.55 9.41 4.12
C TRP A 100 6.32 10.82 4.67
N GLY A 101 6.73 11.12 5.91
CA GLY A 101 6.56 12.44 6.53
C GLY A 101 5.10 12.79 6.84
N LEU A 102 4.24 11.79 7.01
CA LEU A 102 2.81 11.96 7.30
C LEU A 102 2.55 11.98 8.80
N SER A 103 1.67 12.87 9.26
CA SER A 103 1.14 12.87 10.63
C SER A 103 0.09 11.80 10.85
N ASP A 104 -0.47 11.24 9.77
CA ASP A 104 -1.48 10.18 9.79
C ASP A 104 -1.01 8.90 10.51
N ALA A 105 -1.88 8.30 11.32
CA ALA A 105 -1.61 6.98 11.90
C ALA A 105 -1.99 5.86 10.91
N THR A 106 -1.10 4.89 10.72
CA THR A 106 -1.42 3.66 9.95
C THR A 106 -2.09 2.57 10.81
N ALA A 107 -2.15 2.74 12.13
CA ALA A 107 -2.70 1.72 13.03
C ALA A 107 -4.18 1.38 12.73
N PRO A 108 -5.08 2.36 12.49
CA PRO A 108 -6.46 2.05 12.13
C PRO A 108 -6.58 1.30 10.80
N LEU A 109 -5.76 1.67 9.80
CA LEU A 109 -5.68 0.94 8.54
C LEU A 109 -5.23 -0.51 8.76
N ARG A 110 -4.17 -0.71 9.55
CA ARG A 110 -3.65 -2.06 9.84
C ARG A 110 -4.72 -2.95 10.48
N GLN A 111 -5.49 -2.41 11.43
CA GLN A 111 -6.60 -3.12 12.07
C GLN A 111 -7.72 -3.44 11.08
N ALA A 112 -8.12 -2.47 10.26
CA ALA A 112 -9.18 -2.65 9.27
C ALA A 112 -8.83 -3.67 8.17
N LEU A 113 -7.54 -3.88 7.91
CA LEU A 113 -7.03 -4.83 6.93
C LEU A 113 -6.87 -6.26 7.48
N LEU A 114 -6.97 -6.49 8.79
CA LEU A 114 -6.79 -7.84 9.38
C LEU A 114 -7.77 -8.88 8.80
N PRO A 115 -9.08 -8.60 8.66
CA PRO A 115 -10.03 -9.61 8.15
C PRO A 115 -9.71 -10.06 6.72
N LEU A 116 -9.17 -9.15 5.90
CA LEU A 116 -8.84 -9.38 4.49
C LEU A 116 -7.60 -10.25 4.30
N GLN A 117 -6.81 -10.50 5.35
CA GLN A 117 -5.59 -11.32 5.26
C GLN A 117 -5.86 -12.82 5.48
N THR A 118 -7.10 -13.19 5.78
CA THR A 118 -7.43 -14.56 6.19
C THR A 118 -7.64 -15.50 5.00
N ARG A 119 -7.44 -16.80 5.25
CA ARG A 119 -7.78 -17.86 4.30
C ARG A 119 -9.25 -17.86 3.92
N THR A 120 -10.11 -17.78 4.93
CA THR A 120 -11.57 -17.70 4.78
C THR A 120 -12.00 -16.57 3.86
N TYR A 121 -11.38 -15.39 3.97
CA TYR A 121 -11.74 -14.25 3.13
C TYR A 121 -11.45 -14.54 1.65
N ALA A 122 -10.24 -14.99 1.33
CA ALA A 122 -9.87 -15.30 -0.05
C ALA A 122 -10.68 -16.45 -0.66
N ASP A 123 -10.95 -17.49 0.14
CA ASP A 123 -11.80 -18.61 -0.30
C ASP A 123 -13.24 -18.12 -0.60
N ALA A 124 -13.77 -17.21 0.23
CA ALA A 124 -15.09 -16.61 0.03
C ALA A 124 -15.17 -15.66 -1.18
N THR A 125 -14.05 -15.05 -1.58
CA THR A 125 -13.98 -14.16 -2.74
C THR A 125 -13.59 -14.89 -4.03
N GLY A 126 -13.31 -16.20 -3.97
CA GLY A 126 -12.97 -17.04 -5.12
C GLY A 126 -11.50 -16.96 -5.55
N HIS A 127 -10.60 -16.52 -4.67
CA HIS A 127 -9.19 -16.29 -4.97
C HIS A 127 -8.29 -17.35 -4.33
N GLN A 128 -7.29 -17.83 -5.08
CA GLN A 128 -6.29 -18.75 -4.54
C GLN A 128 -5.41 -18.03 -3.51
N HIS A 129 -5.31 -18.60 -2.30
CA HIS A 129 -4.26 -18.24 -1.34
C HIS A 129 -2.89 -18.53 -1.96
N GLY A 130 -1.90 -17.68 -1.71
CA GLY A 130 -0.49 -17.95 -2.08
C GLY A 130 0.13 -19.18 -1.39
N LEU A 131 -0.65 -19.90 -0.56
CA LEU A 131 -0.33 -21.18 0.05
C LEU A 131 -1.00 -22.39 -0.65
N SER A 132 -1.77 -22.16 -1.72
CA SER A 132 -2.33 -23.21 -2.58
C SER A 132 -1.39 -23.49 -3.76
N GLY A 133 -0.18 -23.94 -3.45
CA GLY A 133 0.74 -24.55 -4.40
C GLY A 133 1.28 -25.82 -3.74
N LEU A 134 1.07 -26.95 -4.42
CA LEU A 134 1.61 -28.28 -4.13
C LEU A 134 3.11 -28.26 -3.78
#